data_AF-A0A536QU79-F1
#
_entry.id   AF-A0A536QU79-F1
#
_cell.length_a   1.000
_cell.length_b   1.000
_cell.length_c   1.000
_cell.angle_alpha   90.00
_cell.angle_beta   90.00
_cell.angle_gamma   90.00
#
_symmetry.space_group_name_H-M   'P 1'
#
loop_
_entity.id
_entity.type
_entity.pdbx_description
1 polymer ?
#
loop_
_entity_poly.entity_id
_entity_poly.type
_entity_poly.pdbx_seq_one_letter_code
_entity_poly.pdbx_strand_id
1 'polypeptide(L)'
;MDDEAATKRRIALAKLFDQVAMEMVDRVVSEAVRASTFFGLRGSAARRYGERIRALLPVALDVLTEPTAAARDQKLDDLVSSVRKISEEHHVPRIIERGLVSIAFGAARHLVRERAASTDFAADDLDEELNGYRRAFEERLFRS
;
A
#
# COMPACT_ATOMS: atom_id res chain seq x y z
N MET A 1 0.17 22.75 15.79
CA MET A 1 -0.53 23.12 14.55
C MET A 1 -0.19 22.17 13.39
N ASP A 2 1.01 21.58 13.35
CA ASP A 2 1.43 20.67 12.27
C ASP A 2 0.60 19.37 12.12
N ASP A 3 0.00 18.87 13.21
CA ASP A 3 -0.72 17.60 13.20
C ASP A 3 -2.08 17.66 12.45
N GLU A 4 -2.71 18.84 12.41
CA GLU A 4 -3.98 19.02 11.69
C GLU A 4 -3.78 19.05 10.17
N ALA A 5 -2.74 19.75 9.70
CA ALA A 5 -2.41 19.81 8.27
C ALA A 5 -1.98 18.44 7.75
N ALA A 6 -1.15 17.71 8.51
CA ALA A 6 -0.78 16.33 8.17
C ALA A 6 -1.99 15.39 8.15
N THR A 7 -2.92 15.54 9.11
CA THR A 7 -4.17 14.78 9.12
C THR A 7 -5.02 15.04 7.87
N LYS A 8 -5.19 16.31 7.47
CA LYS A 8 -5.93 16.67 6.26
C LYS A 8 -5.29 16.09 5.00
N ARG A 9 -3.95 16.12 4.89
CA ARG A 9 -3.24 15.49 3.77
C ARG A 9 -3.44 13.98 3.72
N ARG A 10 -3.32 13.29 4.85
CA ARG A 10 -3.57 11.83 4.90
C ARG A 10 -5.00 11.47 4.51
N ILE A 11 -5.99 12.24 4.97
CA ILE A 11 -7.39 12.06 4.56
C ILE A 11 -7.57 12.30 3.05
N ALA A 12 -6.93 13.33 2.49
CA ALA A 12 -6.97 13.58 1.05
C ALA A 12 -6.32 12.45 0.25
N LEU A 13 -5.17 11.94 0.72
CA LEU A 13 -4.49 10.78 0.13
C LEU A 13 -5.38 9.52 0.16
N ALA A 14 -6.04 9.26 1.30
CA ALA A 14 -6.97 8.15 1.43
C ALA A 14 -8.18 8.29 0.48
N LYS A 15 -8.75 9.48 0.35
CA LYS A 15 -9.86 9.75 -0.60
C LYS A 15 -9.44 9.59 -2.05
N LEU A 16 -8.25 10.07 -2.41
CA LEU A 16 -7.68 9.88 -3.75
C LEU A 16 -7.59 8.39 -4.04
N PHE A 17 -7.03 7.61 -3.12
CA PHE A 17 -6.93 6.16 -3.27
C PHE A 17 -8.27 5.43 -3.21
N ASP A 18 -9.25 5.88 -2.44
CA ASP A 18 -10.59 5.26 -2.41
C ASP A 18 -11.28 5.38 -3.79
N GLN A 19 -11.14 6.54 -4.44
CA GLN A 19 -11.66 6.77 -5.79
C GLN A 19 -10.97 5.92 -6.86
N VAL A 20 -9.68 5.61 -6.68
CA VAL A 20 -8.91 4.79 -7.62
C VAL A 20 -8.62 3.39 -7.09
N ALA A 21 -9.25 2.97 -5.99
CA ALA A 21 -8.84 1.78 -5.25
C ALA A 21 -8.89 0.55 -6.16
N MET A 22 -9.97 0.40 -6.94
CA MET A 22 -10.10 -0.70 -7.88
C MET A 22 -9.05 -0.68 -9.01
N GLU A 23 -8.74 0.48 -9.58
CA GLU A 23 -7.70 0.63 -10.62
C GLU A 23 -6.29 0.37 -10.05
N MET A 24 -6.03 0.85 -8.82
CA MET A 24 -4.79 0.63 -8.10
C MET A 24 -4.60 -0.86 -7.79
N VAL A 25 -5.67 -1.54 -7.33
CA VAL A 25 -5.63 -2.98 -7.09
C VAL A 25 -5.30 -3.71 -8.38
N ASP A 26 -6.02 -3.44 -9.46
CA ASP A 26 -5.89 -4.22 -10.69
C ASP A 26 -4.50 -4.02 -11.30
N ARG A 27 -3.92 -2.82 -11.16
CA ARG A 27 -2.54 -2.54 -11.57
C ARG A 27 -1.51 -3.24 -10.66
N VAL A 28 -1.67 -3.18 -9.33
CA VAL A 28 -0.78 -3.86 -8.38
C VAL A 28 -0.85 -5.38 -8.52
N VAL A 29 -2.04 -5.94 -8.69
CA VAL A 29 -2.26 -7.38 -8.93
C VAL A 29 -1.72 -7.78 -10.29
N SER A 30 -1.93 -6.98 -11.34
CA SER A 30 -1.36 -7.27 -12.67
C SER A 30 0.16 -7.27 -12.64
N GLU A 31 0.77 -6.29 -11.96
CA GLU A 31 2.22 -6.25 -11.79
C GLU A 31 2.73 -7.36 -10.87
N ALA A 32 1.99 -7.72 -9.81
CA ALA A 32 2.32 -8.85 -8.95
C ALA A 32 2.24 -10.18 -9.71
N VAL A 33 1.21 -10.36 -10.55
CA VAL A 33 1.06 -11.53 -11.43
C VAL A 33 2.17 -11.55 -12.49
N ARG A 34 2.49 -10.42 -13.10
CA ARG A 34 3.59 -10.30 -14.07
C ARG A 34 4.94 -10.62 -13.44
N ALA A 35 5.21 -10.08 -12.26
CA ALA A 35 6.37 -10.39 -11.45
C ALA A 35 6.37 -11.89 -11.07
N SER A 36 5.25 -12.45 -10.62
CA SER A 36 5.13 -13.87 -10.25
C SER A 36 5.34 -14.84 -11.41
N THR A 37 5.00 -14.44 -12.64
CA THR A 37 5.29 -15.18 -13.88
C THR A 37 6.81 -15.23 -14.12
N PHE A 38 7.53 -14.21 -13.68
CA PHE A 38 8.99 -14.15 -13.64
C PHE A 38 9.62 -15.03 -12.53
N PHE A 39 8.83 -15.38 -11.50
CA PHE A 39 9.30 -16.09 -10.30
C PHE A 39 8.76 -17.52 -10.13
N GLY A 40 8.11 -18.09 -11.16
CA GLY A 40 7.69 -19.50 -11.17
C GLY A 40 6.44 -19.84 -10.35
N LEU A 41 5.69 -18.84 -9.86
CA LEU A 41 4.38 -19.08 -9.27
C LEU A 41 3.39 -19.47 -10.38
N ARG A 42 2.76 -20.65 -10.25
CA ARG A 42 1.70 -21.07 -11.19
C ARG A 42 0.60 -19.99 -11.21
N GLY A 43 0.11 -19.62 -12.39
CA GLY A 43 -0.77 -18.44 -12.56
C GLY A 43 -2.03 -18.42 -11.67
N SER A 44 -2.54 -19.57 -11.25
CA SER A 44 -3.65 -19.66 -10.29
C SER A 44 -3.25 -19.32 -8.85
N ALA A 45 -2.04 -19.67 -8.42
CA ALA A 45 -1.51 -19.34 -7.09
C ALA A 45 -1.19 -17.85 -6.99
N ALA A 46 -0.62 -17.27 -8.05
CA ALA A 46 -0.37 -15.83 -8.14
C ALA A 46 -1.66 -15.00 -8.08
N ARG A 47 -2.71 -15.44 -8.78
CA ARG A 47 -4.03 -14.79 -8.74
C ARG A 47 -4.63 -14.84 -7.33
N ARG A 48 -4.62 -16.01 -6.67
CA ARG A 48 -5.15 -16.16 -5.31
C ARG A 48 -4.36 -15.34 -4.28
N TYR A 49 -3.04 -15.27 -4.41
CA TYR A 49 -2.21 -14.37 -3.61
C TYR A 49 -2.63 -12.91 -3.81
N GLY A 50 -2.72 -12.46 -5.07
CA GLY A 50 -3.13 -11.09 -5.41
C GLY A 50 -4.52 -10.73 -4.90
N GLU A 51 -5.50 -11.62 -4.99
CA GLU A 51 -6.86 -11.44 -4.44
C GLU A 51 -6.85 -11.24 -2.91
N ARG A 52 -5.99 -11.96 -2.20
CA ARG A 52 -5.89 -11.84 -0.74
C ARG A 52 -5.15 -10.57 -0.31
N ILE A 53 -4.11 -10.17 -1.04
CA ILE A 53 -3.46 -8.87 -0.83
C ILE A 53 -4.42 -7.73 -1.15
N ARG A 54 -5.24 -7.85 -2.22
CA ARG A 54 -6.32 -6.90 -2.55
C ARG A 54 -7.27 -6.68 -1.37
N ALA A 55 -7.64 -7.75 -0.67
CA ALA A 55 -8.57 -7.66 0.46
C ALA A 55 -8.02 -6.82 1.64
N LEU A 56 -6.71 -6.55 1.69
CA LEU A 56 -6.09 -5.71 2.72
C LEU A 56 -6.10 -4.21 2.40
N LEU A 57 -6.48 -3.82 1.18
CA LEU A 57 -6.43 -2.41 0.78
C LEU A 57 -7.35 -1.48 1.58
N PRO A 58 -8.61 -1.85 1.89
CA PRO A 58 -9.42 -1.03 2.78
C PRO A 58 -8.73 -0.76 4.13
N VAL A 59 -8.08 -1.78 4.70
CA VAL A 59 -7.31 -1.64 5.95
C VAL A 59 -6.11 -0.70 5.76
N ALA A 60 -5.42 -0.78 4.62
CA ALA A 60 -4.32 0.14 4.31
C ALA A 60 -4.78 1.61 4.20
N LEU A 61 -5.97 1.85 3.63
CA LEU A 61 -6.57 3.19 3.55
C LEU A 61 -7.05 3.68 4.91
N ASP A 62 -7.65 2.80 5.71
CA ASP A 62 -8.07 3.11 7.09
C ASP A 62 -6.89 3.64 7.92
N VAL A 63 -5.71 3.03 7.80
CA VAL A 63 -4.49 3.47 8.52
C VAL A 63 -4.18 4.94 8.22
N LEU A 64 -4.38 5.42 6.99
CA LEU A 64 -4.13 6.83 6.65
C LEU A 64 -5.11 7.76 7.37
N THR A 65 -6.34 7.32 7.59
CA THR A 65 -7.42 8.15 8.16
C THR A 65 -7.47 8.16 9.69
N GLU A 66 -6.72 7.28 10.35
CA GLU A 66 -6.74 7.18 11.82
C GLU A 66 -6.25 8.49 12.49
N PRO A 67 -7.01 9.01 13.48
CA PRO A 67 -6.80 10.33 14.06
C PRO A 67 -5.60 10.39 14.99
N THR A 68 -5.18 9.26 15.58
CA THR A 68 -4.07 9.22 16.55
C THR A 68 -2.90 8.41 16.02
N ALA A 69 -1.68 8.79 16.41
CA ALA A 69 -0.48 8.05 16.05
C ALA A 69 -0.50 6.60 16.58
N ALA A 70 -0.96 6.40 17.82
CA ALA A 70 -1.08 5.08 18.42
C ALA A 70 -2.05 4.16 17.63
N ALA A 71 -3.22 4.67 17.22
CA ALA A 71 -4.16 3.90 16.41
C ALA A 71 -3.59 3.59 15.01
N ARG A 72 -2.89 4.55 14.40
CA ARG A 72 -2.18 4.32 13.13
C ARG A 72 -1.14 3.22 13.24
N ASP A 73 -0.28 3.29 14.26
CA ASP A 73 0.79 2.33 14.47
C ASP A 73 0.22 0.92 14.69
N GLN A 74 -0.82 0.78 15.53
CA GLN A 74 -1.48 -0.50 15.76
C GLN A 74 -2.10 -1.08 14.48
N LYS A 75 -2.87 -0.29 13.72
CA LYS A 75 -3.46 -0.77 12.46
C LYS A 75 -2.39 -1.11 11.41
N LEU A 76 -1.28 -0.38 11.41
CA LEU A 76 -0.16 -0.67 10.52
C LEU A 76 0.53 -1.99 10.89
N ASP A 77 0.70 -2.28 12.18
CA ASP A 77 1.24 -3.55 12.65
C ASP A 77 0.30 -4.73 12.31
N ASP A 78 -1.00 -4.54 12.44
CA ASP A 78 -2.02 -5.54 12.07
C ASP A 78 -2.01 -5.80 10.55
N LEU A 79 -1.89 -4.73 9.75
CA LEU A 79 -1.76 -4.83 8.29
C LEU A 79 -0.50 -5.59 7.89
N VAL A 80 0.65 -5.25 8.49
CA VAL A 80 1.93 -5.92 8.23
C VAL A 80 1.85 -7.40 8.60
N SER A 81 1.25 -7.72 9.75
CA SER A 81 1.02 -9.11 10.19
C SER A 81 0.15 -9.88 9.19
N SER A 82 -0.87 -9.23 8.64
CA SER A 82 -1.76 -9.82 7.64
C SER A 82 -1.05 -10.08 6.31
N VAL A 83 -0.23 -9.13 5.84
CA VAL A 83 0.61 -9.30 4.65
C VAL A 83 1.58 -10.46 4.85
N ARG A 84 2.27 -10.50 5.99
CA ARG A 84 3.21 -11.59 6.33
C ARG A 84 2.55 -12.95 6.29
N LYS A 85 1.40 -13.08 6.95
CA LYS A 85 0.62 -14.32 6.96
C LYS A 85 0.22 -14.77 5.56
N ILE A 86 -0.24 -13.86 4.70
CA ILE A 86 -0.59 -14.19 3.30
C ILE A 86 0.64 -14.62 2.52
N SER A 87 1.75 -13.90 2.64
CA SER A 87 3.02 -14.24 1.98
C SER A 87 3.53 -15.62 2.41
N GLU A 88 3.49 -15.94 3.70
CA GLU A 88 3.89 -17.25 4.24
C GLU A 88 3.02 -18.40 3.73
N GLU A 89 1.69 -18.22 3.74
CA GLU A 89 0.74 -19.22 3.25
C GLU A 89 0.89 -19.50 1.75
N HIS A 90 1.46 -18.57 0.98
CA HIS A 90 1.74 -18.73 -0.45
C HIS A 90 3.22 -18.97 -0.74
N HIS A 91 4.04 -19.19 0.30
CA HIS A 91 5.48 -19.41 0.20
C HIS A 91 6.22 -18.32 -0.59
N VAL A 92 5.79 -17.07 -0.47
CA VAL A 92 6.43 -15.92 -1.13
C VAL A 92 7.72 -15.58 -0.39
N PRO A 93 8.90 -15.66 -1.04
CA PRO A 93 10.16 -15.31 -0.40
C PRO A 93 10.23 -13.81 -0.06
N ARG A 94 10.92 -13.44 1.02
CA ARG A 94 11.07 -12.02 1.45
C ARG A 94 11.60 -11.09 0.35
N ILE A 95 12.52 -11.58 -0.51
CA ILE A 95 13.05 -10.79 -1.63
C ILE A 95 11.96 -10.45 -2.67
N ILE A 96 11.05 -11.39 -2.92
CA ILE A 96 9.92 -11.20 -3.85
C ILE A 96 8.91 -10.25 -3.24
N GLU A 97 8.55 -10.45 -1.98
CA GLU A 97 7.65 -9.55 -1.26
C GLU A 97 8.18 -8.11 -1.26
N ARG A 98 9.48 -7.90 -1.06
CA ARG A 98 10.10 -6.58 -1.15
C ARG A 98 9.97 -5.94 -2.54
N GLY A 99 10.16 -6.74 -3.60
CA GLY A 99 9.94 -6.29 -4.98
C GLY A 99 8.49 -5.88 -5.22
N LEU A 100 7.54 -6.69 -4.75
CA LEU A 100 6.10 -6.43 -4.88
C LEU A 100 5.68 -5.15 -4.14
N VAL A 101 6.20 -4.94 -2.94
CA VAL A 101 5.97 -3.70 -2.16
C VAL A 101 6.49 -2.47 -2.91
N SER A 102 7.72 -2.53 -3.45
CA SER A 102 8.27 -1.44 -4.26
C SER A 102 7.41 -1.14 -5.49
N ILE A 103 6.93 -2.16 -6.19
CA ILE A 103 6.05 -1.98 -7.35
C ILE A 103 4.71 -1.35 -6.94
N ALA A 104 4.11 -1.83 -5.84
CA ALA A 104 2.85 -1.30 -5.34
C ALA A 104 2.94 0.20 -4.99
N PHE A 105 3.99 0.59 -4.26
CA PHE A 105 4.23 2.00 -3.94
C PHE A 105 4.62 2.84 -5.16
N GLY A 106 5.31 2.27 -6.14
CA GLY A 106 5.58 2.91 -7.42
C GLY A 106 4.30 3.25 -8.20
N ALA A 107 3.36 2.29 -8.26
CA ALA A 107 2.06 2.50 -8.88
C ALA A 107 1.21 3.54 -8.12
N ALA A 108 1.17 3.46 -6.78
CA ALA A 108 0.48 4.43 -5.93
C ALA A 108 1.02 5.85 -6.13
N ARG A 109 2.35 6.01 -6.21
CA ARG A 109 3.00 7.31 -6.46
C ARG A 109 2.61 7.90 -7.82
N HIS A 110 2.60 7.07 -8.86
CA HIS A 110 2.20 7.52 -10.19
C HIS A 110 0.75 8.05 -10.19
N LEU A 111 -0.17 7.36 -9.50
CA LEU A 111 -1.56 7.80 -9.35
C LEU A 111 -1.69 9.12 -8.57
N VAL A 112 -0.93 9.27 -7.48
CA VAL A 112 -0.89 10.53 -6.73
C VAL A 112 -0.51 11.69 -7.64
N ARG A 113 0.54 11.53 -8.46
CA ARG A 113 0.98 12.58 -9.39
C ARG A 113 -0.05 12.90 -10.46
N GLU A 114 -0.71 11.89 -11.01
CA GLU A 114 -1.75 12.09 -12.03
C GLU A 114 -3.01 12.77 -11.49
N ARG A 115 -3.32 12.57 -10.20
CA ARG A 115 -4.60 12.98 -9.61
C ARG A 115 -4.49 14.06 -8.53
N ALA A 116 -3.30 14.50 -8.17
CA ALA A 116 -3.11 15.56 -7.17
C ALA A 116 -3.91 16.83 -7.50
N ALA A 117 -4.07 17.16 -8.78
CA ALA A 117 -4.84 18.31 -9.25
C ALA A 117 -6.35 18.26 -8.89
N SER A 118 -6.90 17.10 -8.51
CA SER A 118 -8.26 16.97 -7.99
C SER A 118 -8.35 17.11 -6.47
N THR A 119 -7.27 17.52 -5.81
CA THR A 119 -7.19 17.75 -4.36
C THR A 119 -6.76 19.18 -4.06
N ASP A 120 -6.93 19.61 -2.81
CA ASP A 120 -6.44 20.92 -2.35
C ASP A 120 -4.93 20.92 -2.01
N PHE A 121 -4.20 19.83 -2.31
CA PHE A 121 -2.79 19.65 -1.94
C PHE A 121 -1.89 19.52 -3.15
N ALA A 122 -0.64 19.97 -3.01
CA ALA A 122 0.37 19.77 -4.04
C ALA A 122 0.74 18.27 -4.14
N ALA A 123 1.10 17.83 -5.34
CA ALA A 123 1.53 16.45 -5.57
C ALA A 123 2.73 16.07 -4.68
N ASP A 124 3.65 17.01 -4.44
CA ASP A 124 4.83 16.78 -3.60
C ASP A 124 4.47 16.55 -2.13
N ASP A 125 3.46 17.26 -1.61
CA ASP A 125 2.97 17.08 -0.24
C ASP A 125 2.33 15.69 -0.05
N LEU A 126 1.55 15.24 -1.04
CA LEU A 126 0.95 13.91 -1.04
C LEU A 126 1.99 12.79 -1.24
N ASP A 127 3.00 13.04 -2.10
CA ASP A 127 4.15 12.15 -2.30
C ASP A 127 4.95 12.00 -0.99
N GLU A 128 5.11 13.06 -0.20
CA GLU A 128 5.79 13.01 1.09
C GLU A 128 5.04 12.15 2.10
N GLU A 129 3.73 12.33 2.25
CA GLU A 129 2.89 11.51 3.14
C GLU A 129 2.90 10.04 2.71
N LEU A 130 2.79 9.75 1.40
CA LEU A 130 2.89 8.40 0.86
C LEU A 130 4.26 7.76 1.14
N ASN A 131 5.35 8.54 1.02
CA ASN A 131 6.70 8.06 1.34
C ASN A 131 6.88 7.80 2.84
N GLY A 132 6.29 8.63 3.70
CA GLY A 132 6.26 8.42 5.15
C GLY A 132 5.56 7.11 5.50
N TYR A 133 4.38 6.89 4.94
CA TYR A 133 3.63 5.64 5.08
C TYR A 133 4.41 4.43 4.56
N ARG A 134 5.03 4.52 3.37
CA ARG A 134 5.88 3.46 2.81
C ARG A 134 7.02 3.09 3.75
N ARG A 135 7.76 4.08 4.26
CA ARG A 135 8.91 3.83 5.16
C ARG A 135 8.45 3.11 6.43
N ALA A 136 7.36 3.59 7.04
CA ALA A 136 6.79 2.99 8.24
C ALA A 136 6.34 1.53 8.00
N PHE A 137 5.74 1.26 6.85
CA PHE A 137 5.33 -0.08 6.42
C PHE A 137 6.53 -1.00 6.16
N GLU A 138 7.51 -0.56 5.36
CA GLU A 138 8.70 -1.34 5.02
C GLU A 138 9.57 -1.64 6.25
N GLU A 139 9.68 -0.70 7.17
CA GLU A 139 10.39 -0.88 8.44
C GLU A 139 9.76 -2.02 9.25
N ARG A 140 8.45 -1.99 9.47
CA ARG A 140 7.75 -3.05 10.20
C ARG A 140 7.79 -4.38 9.46
N LEU A 141 7.64 -4.34 8.14
CA LEU A 141 7.59 -5.55 7.34
C LEU A 141 8.95 -6.25 7.30
N PHE A 142 10.06 -5.54 7.05
CA PHE A 142 11.35 -6.15 6.74
C PHE A 142 12.43 -6.05 7.83
N ARG A 143 12.22 -5.23 8.87
CA ARG A 143 13.22 -5.01 9.93
C ARG A 143 13.08 -5.95 11.13
N SER A 144 12.28 -7.03 10.98
CA SER A 144 12.22 -8.17 11.92
C SER A 144 13.21 -9.28 11.59
#